data_AF-A0A3D5TIV8-F1
#
_entry.id   AF-A0A3D5TIV8-F1
#
_cell.length_a   1.000
_cell.length_b   1.000
_cell.length_c   1.000
_cell.angle_alpha   90.00
_cell.angle_beta   90.00
_cell.angle_gamma   90.00
#
_symmetry.space_group_name_H-M   'P 1'
#
loop_
_entity.id
_entity.type
_entity.pdbx_description
1 polymer ?
#
loop_
_entity_poly.entity_id
_entity_poly.type
_entity_poly.pdbx_seq_one_letter_code
_entity_poly.pdbx_strand_id
1 'polypeptide(L)'
;MTALQEIFNNREIAIGIWVIIALAVVLISKSLRQPLLQFLKTAIPILFCRKFVVFYCVFIAFFLFAVDILKWATFWDSSMLKDTIFWVVFVELPLFAKAIEKAKDNRFFSDLIADNLKFIVLFEFFVGFWTFDLWIELVAIPVTVFVSFLCALASREKKHKPAKTFFDILLVIWGFIVLTHAVSSTVQDPKAFFNWDTLKSLMLPVLLLVLNLPVVYGLALYSGYEQLFIRIKNGAKDKWKMKFQIVGFAGISLPRVSAIRRNIQKTILVSLNADDMRKSLNKLEDHLAMQIGDNYMKRAKFYVGVCVTAAAGSLIGLVLANSEVSIKDIITLNFVLDIPRIKEILTYIFSVSLVFSLALLFYAIGFRKRKNEEITQIKKYAVFEFLFVLKKQKAQLQEYPPIDDPVSLFVNYLQIAYELKEACTKALDVYGNLLNNWERESIELLQTSTMGLLTNATIGGGSFTDFDVDSFCEYYREKVKAM
;
A
#
# COMPACT_ATOMS: atom_id res chain seq x y z
N MET A 1 -22.11 -15.31 -33.91
CA MET A 1 -22.36 -15.40 -32.45
C MET A 1 -21.47 -16.46 -31.81
N THR A 2 -21.23 -17.60 -32.47
CA THR A 2 -20.37 -18.71 -32.00
C THR A 2 -18.90 -18.33 -31.78
N ALA A 3 -18.25 -17.63 -32.72
CA ALA A 3 -16.83 -17.25 -32.57
C ALA A 3 -16.53 -16.26 -31.43
N LEU A 4 -17.52 -15.47 -31.00
CA LEU A 4 -17.37 -14.53 -29.87
C LEU A 4 -17.55 -15.24 -28.52
N GLN A 5 -18.41 -16.25 -28.47
CA GLN A 5 -18.65 -17.08 -27.29
C GLN A 5 -17.52 -18.08 -27.01
N GLU A 6 -16.66 -18.35 -28.00
CA GLU A 6 -15.42 -19.13 -27.82
C GLU A 6 -14.34 -18.38 -27.02
N ILE A 7 -14.38 -17.04 -27.02
CA ILE A 7 -13.37 -16.20 -26.38
C ILE A 7 -13.94 -15.48 -25.16
N PHE A 8 -15.18 -14.98 -25.23
CA PHE A 8 -15.79 -14.16 -24.18
C PHE A 8 -17.01 -14.84 -23.58
N ASN A 9 -17.17 -14.73 -22.26
CA ASN A 9 -18.37 -15.22 -21.59
C ASN A 9 -19.57 -14.30 -21.85
N ASN A 10 -20.80 -14.78 -21.58
CA ASN A 10 -22.02 -14.02 -21.89
C ASN A 10 -22.07 -12.65 -21.18
N ARG A 11 -21.46 -12.54 -19.99
CA ARG A 11 -21.40 -11.28 -19.25
C ARG A 11 -20.42 -10.29 -19.88
N GLU A 12 -19.23 -10.74 -20.26
CA GLU A 12 -18.23 -9.94 -20.98
C GLU A 12 -18.81 -9.42 -22.29
N ILE A 13 -19.54 -10.27 -23.03
CA ILE A 13 -20.24 -9.88 -24.26
C ILE A 13 -21.30 -8.80 -23.95
N ALA A 14 -22.14 -9.01 -22.94
CA ALA A 14 -23.18 -8.04 -22.57
C ALA A 14 -22.60 -6.71 -22.06
N ILE A 15 -21.52 -6.74 -21.27
CA ILE A 15 -20.77 -5.54 -20.86
C ILE A 15 -20.23 -4.83 -22.10
N GLY A 16 -19.61 -5.56 -23.03
CA GLY A 16 -19.08 -5.00 -24.28
C GLY A 16 -20.15 -4.31 -25.11
N ILE A 17 -21.33 -4.93 -25.26
CA ILE A 17 -22.48 -4.34 -25.96
C ILE A 17 -22.89 -3.02 -25.30
N TRP A 18 -23.05 -3.00 -23.97
CA TRP A 18 -23.44 -1.79 -23.26
C TRP A 18 -22.39 -0.69 -23.28
N VAL A 19 -21.10 -1.04 -23.24
CA VAL A 19 -19.99 -0.08 -23.41
C VAL A 19 -20.03 0.55 -24.80
N ILE A 20 -20.28 -0.23 -25.86
CA ILE A 20 -20.41 0.29 -27.23
C ILE A 20 -21.61 1.23 -27.34
N ILE A 21 -22.77 0.85 -26.77
CA ILE A 21 -23.96 1.71 -26.73
C ILE A 21 -23.67 3.01 -25.98
N ALA A 22 -23.04 2.93 -24.81
CA ALA A 22 -22.69 4.11 -24.02
C ALA A 22 -21.73 5.04 -24.77
N LEU A 23 -20.71 4.49 -25.44
CA LEU A 23 -19.79 5.26 -26.28
C LEU A 23 -20.53 5.92 -27.45
N ALA A 24 -21.43 5.21 -28.13
CA ALA A 24 -22.25 5.78 -29.20
C ALA A 24 -23.11 6.95 -28.70
N VAL A 25 -23.77 6.80 -27.55
CA VAL A 25 -24.57 7.88 -26.91
C VAL A 25 -23.70 9.09 -26.58
N VAL A 26 -22.50 8.86 -26.02
CA VAL A 26 -21.55 9.94 -25.70
C VAL A 26 -21.05 10.64 -26.97
N LEU A 27 -20.84 9.92 -28.07
CA LEU A 27 -20.39 10.50 -29.34
C LEU A 27 -21.49 11.32 -30.04
N ILE A 28 -22.76 10.90 -29.93
CA ILE A 28 -23.93 11.60 -30.50
C ILE A 28 -24.27 12.85 -29.67
N SER A 29 -24.17 12.76 -28.35
CA SER A 29 -24.48 13.86 -27.44
C SER A 29 -23.37 14.89 -27.36
N LYS A 30 -23.60 16.08 -27.96
CA LYS A 30 -22.64 17.21 -27.85
C LYS A 30 -22.36 17.62 -26.40
N SER A 31 -23.35 17.51 -25.50
CA SER A 31 -23.22 17.89 -24.09
C SER A 31 -22.34 16.93 -23.28
N LEU A 32 -22.32 15.64 -23.63
CA LEU A 32 -21.48 14.62 -22.97
C LEU A 32 -20.10 14.50 -23.61
N ARG A 33 -19.99 14.79 -24.91
CA ARG A 33 -18.73 14.72 -25.67
C ARG A 33 -17.70 15.76 -25.20
N GLN A 34 -18.14 17.00 -24.94
CA GLN A 34 -17.21 18.10 -24.60
C GLN A 34 -16.45 17.86 -23.28
N PRO A 35 -17.09 17.49 -22.16
CA PRO A 35 -16.40 17.17 -20.91
C PRO A 35 -15.44 15.98 -21.07
N LEU A 36 -15.84 14.94 -21.80
CA LEU A 36 -15.00 13.77 -22.03
C LEU A 36 -13.75 14.11 -22.84
N LEU A 37 -13.90 14.87 -23.94
CA LEU A 37 -12.77 15.31 -24.76
C LEU A 37 -11.84 16.25 -24.01
N GLN A 38 -12.38 17.14 -23.19
CA GLN A 38 -11.58 18.04 -22.35
C GLN A 38 -10.79 17.24 -21.30
N PHE A 39 -11.42 16.27 -20.65
CA PHE A 39 -10.75 15.35 -19.73
C PHE A 39 -9.64 14.56 -20.43
N LEU A 40 -9.91 13.96 -21.60
CA LEU A 40 -8.90 13.22 -22.36
C LEU A 40 -7.74 14.13 -22.81
N LYS A 41 -8.04 15.33 -23.30
CA LYS A 41 -7.02 16.30 -23.74
C LYS A 41 -6.13 16.75 -22.59
N THR A 42 -6.63 16.80 -21.36
CA THR A 42 -5.82 17.13 -20.18
C THR A 42 -5.13 15.91 -19.58
N ALA A 43 -5.79 14.76 -19.51
CA ALA A 43 -5.29 13.57 -18.85
C ALA A 43 -4.22 12.84 -19.68
N ILE A 44 -4.38 12.73 -21.01
CA ILE A 44 -3.45 12.00 -21.88
C ILE A 44 -2.02 12.59 -21.82
N PRO A 45 -1.81 13.92 -21.94
CA PRO A 45 -0.47 14.50 -21.83
C PRO A 45 0.17 14.31 -20.44
N ILE A 46 -0.65 14.29 -19.39
CA ILE A 46 -0.20 14.07 -18.01
C ILE A 46 0.23 12.59 -17.83
N LEU A 47 -0.58 11.64 -18.32
CA LEU A 47 -0.28 10.21 -18.26
C LEU A 47 0.94 9.82 -19.11
N PHE A 48 1.12 10.46 -20.27
CA PHE A 48 2.23 10.19 -21.22
C PHE A 48 3.36 11.22 -21.16
N CYS A 49 3.58 11.86 -20.01
CA CYS A 49 4.77 12.69 -19.81
C CYS A 49 6.06 11.89 -20.08
N ARG A 50 7.10 12.53 -20.63
CA ARG A 50 8.38 11.91 -21.04
C ARG A 50 9.02 11.01 -19.96
N LYS A 51 8.78 11.30 -18.68
CA LYS A 51 9.25 10.49 -17.55
C LYS A 51 8.47 9.19 -17.37
N PHE A 52 7.16 9.19 -17.60
CA PHE A 52 6.32 8.00 -17.54
C PHE A 52 6.52 7.07 -18.75
N VAL A 53 6.90 7.61 -19.92
CA VAL A 53 7.22 6.80 -21.10
C VAL A 53 8.34 5.79 -20.81
N VAL A 54 9.43 6.24 -20.18
CA VAL A 54 10.55 5.35 -19.80
C VAL A 54 10.08 4.29 -18.82
N PHE A 55 9.26 4.66 -17.84
CA PHE A 55 8.66 3.72 -16.90
C PHE A 55 7.80 2.67 -17.61
N TYR A 56 6.91 3.06 -18.52
CA TYR A 56 6.09 2.12 -19.29
C TYR A 56 6.92 1.19 -20.15
N CYS A 57 8.02 1.67 -20.77
CA CYS A 57 8.92 0.80 -21.51
C CYS A 57 9.57 -0.27 -20.61
N VAL A 58 10.06 0.12 -19.43
CA VAL A 58 10.62 -0.82 -18.45
C VAL A 58 9.56 -1.80 -17.95
N PHE A 59 8.36 -1.30 -17.65
CA PHE A 59 7.23 -2.13 -17.25
C PHE A 59 6.87 -3.14 -18.32
N ILE A 60 6.66 -2.72 -19.57
CA ILE A 60 6.31 -3.63 -20.67
C ILE A 60 7.40 -4.68 -20.87
N ALA A 61 8.68 -4.29 -20.86
CA ALA A 61 9.78 -5.23 -21.00
C ALA A 61 9.79 -6.28 -19.86
N PHE A 62 9.61 -5.84 -18.61
CA PHE A 62 9.53 -6.74 -17.46
C PHE A 62 8.28 -7.62 -17.50
N PHE A 63 7.15 -7.05 -17.91
CA PHE A 63 5.88 -7.76 -18.00
C PHE A 63 5.94 -8.87 -19.04
N LEU A 64 6.51 -8.59 -20.22
CA LEU A 64 6.76 -9.61 -21.25
C LEU A 64 7.67 -10.72 -20.71
N PHE A 65 8.75 -10.34 -20.02
CA PHE A 65 9.63 -11.31 -19.36
C PHE A 65 8.90 -12.16 -18.31
N ALA A 66 8.01 -11.56 -17.51
CA ALA A 66 7.19 -12.29 -16.54
C ALA A 66 6.26 -13.28 -17.26
N VAL A 67 5.55 -12.86 -18.31
CA VAL A 67 4.69 -13.73 -19.12
C VAL A 67 5.51 -14.87 -19.74
N ASP A 68 6.73 -14.61 -20.21
CA ASP A 68 7.62 -15.64 -20.76
C ASP A 68 8.08 -16.64 -19.69
N ILE A 69 8.27 -16.22 -18.44
CA ILE A 69 8.47 -17.13 -17.31
C ILE A 69 7.25 -18.03 -17.10
N LEU A 70 6.03 -17.50 -17.13
CA LEU A 70 4.82 -18.33 -16.99
C LEU A 70 4.64 -19.29 -18.17
N LYS A 71 4.98 -18.86 -19.39
CA LYS A 71 4.99 -19.74 -20.58
C LYS A 71 5.98 -20.88 -20.41
N TRP A 72 7.20 -20.58 -19.99
CA TRP A 72 8.23 -21.58 -19.71
C TRP A 72 7.79 -22.57 -18.63
N ALA A 73 7.07 -22.09 -17.61
CA ALA A 73 6.48 -22.93 -16.57
C ALA A 73 5.24 -23.73 -17.02
N THR A 74 4.87 -23.71 -18.32
CA THR A 74 3.66 -24.34 -18.90
C THR A 74 2.34 -23.85 -18.30
N PHE A 75 2.39 -22.74 -17.56
CA PHE A 75 1.25 -22.19 -16.85
C PHE A 75 0.41 -21.27 -17.75
N TRP A 76 1.07 -20.45 -18.57
CA TRP A 76 0.42 -19.51 -19.49
C TRP A 76 0.39 -20.04 -20.92
N ASP A 77 -0.75 -19.91 -21.58
CA ASP A 77 -0.96 -20.19 -23.00
C ASP A 77 -1.78 -19.05 -23.65
N SER A 78 -1.83 -19.05 -24.99
CA SER A 78 -2.45 -17.95 -25.76
C SER A 78 -3.95 -17.75 -25.47
N SER A 79 -4.65 -18.76 -24.93
CA SER A 79 -6.05 -18.62 -24.50
C SER A 79 -6.21 -17.59 -23.37
N MET A 80 -5.20 -17.45 -22.51
CA MET A 80 -5.19 -16.55 -21.35
C MET A 80 -4.76 -15.11 -21.68
N LEU A 81 -4.51 -14.81 -22.96
CA LEU A 81 -4.09 -13.47 -23.38
C LEU A 81 -5.15 -12.42 -23.04
N LYS A 82 -6.44 -12.77 -23.18
CA LYS A 82 -7.54 -11.87 -22.82
C LYS A 82 -7.46 -11.50 -21.33
N ASP A 83 -7.33 -12.49 -20.46
CA ASP A 83 -7.34 -12.32 -19.01
C ASP A 83 -6.12 -11.51 -18.56
N THR A 84 -4.99 -11.73 -19.24
CA THR A 84 -3.75 -10.99 -19.05
C THR A 84 -3.91 -9.50 -19.39
N ILE A 85 -4.59 -9.17 -20.50
CA ILE A 85 -4.88 -7.77 -20.88
C ILE A 85 -5.84 -7.12 -19.89
N PHE A 86 -6.91 -7.82 -19.51
CA PHE A 86 -7.85 -7.34 -18.49
C PHE A 86 -7.13 -7.05 -17.17
N TRP A 87 -6.24 -7.95 -16.75
CA TRP A 87 -5.44 -7.79 -15.54
C TRP A 87 -4.58 -6.52 -15.58
N VAL A 88 -3.86 -6.26 -16.68
CA VAL A 88 -3.04 -5.06 -16.81
C VAL A 88 -3.89 -3.78 -16.67
N VAL A 89 -5.04 -3.74 -17.33
CA VAL A 89 -5.88 -2.53 -17.35
C VAL A 89 -6.59 -2.29 -16.02
N PHE A 90 -7.19 -3.34 -15.45
CA PHE A 90 -8.09 -3.21 -14.30
C PHE A 90 -7.42 -3.46 -12.95
N VAL A 91 -6.28 -4.14 -12.92
CA VAL A 91 -5.55 -4.42 -11.68
C VAL A 91 -4.25 -3.64 -11.63
N GLU A 92 -3.37 -3.80 -12.61
CA GLU A 92 -2.00 -3.27 -12.56
C GLU A 92 -1.94 -1.73 -12.67
N LEU A 93 -2.70 -1.12 -13.58
CA LEU A 93 -2.71 0.36 -13.70
C LEU A 93 -3.21 1.06 -12.43
N PRO A 94 -4.35 0.65 -11.81
CA PRO A 94 -4.74 1.15 -10.50
C PRO A 94 -3.69 0.89 -9.41
N LEU A 95 -2.98 -0.23 -9.49
CA LEU A 95 -1.91 -0.58 -8.56
C LEU A 95 -0.77 0.44 -8.61
N PHE A 96 -0.36 0.86 -9.81
CA PHE A 96 0.64 1.92 -9.98
C PHE A 96 0.21 3.24 -9.38
N ALA A 97 -1.04 3.66 -9.63
CA ALA A 97 -1.57 4.89 -9.03
C ALA A 97 -1.55 4.81 -7.50
N LYS A 98 -2.03 3.70 -6.92
CA LYS A 98 -2.05 3.46 -5.47
C LYS A 98 -0.62 3.42 -4.91
N ALA A 99 0.34 2.85 -5.62
CA ALA A 99 1.74 2.79 -5.23
C ALA A 99 2.41 4.18 -5.22
N ILE A 100 2.20 4.99 -6.26
CA ILE A 100 2.76 6.35 -6.33
C ILE A 100 2.21 7.23 -5.19
N GLU A 101 0.93 7.09 -4.87
CA GLU A 101 0.27 7.94 -3.88
C GLU A 101 0.54 7.50 -2.43
N LYS A 102 0.43 6.19 -2.15
CA LYS A 102 0.31 5.66 -0.79
C LYS A 102 1.46 4.76 -0.34
N ALA A 103 2.40 4.37 -1.21
CA ALA A 103 3.50 3.51 -0.81
C ALA A 103 4.49 4.24 0.12
N LYS A 104 4.33 4.00 1.43
CA LYS A 104 5.17 4.61 2.49
C LYS A 104 6.03 3.57 3.22
N ASP A 105 5.64 2.31 3.22
CA ASP A 105 6.31 1.24 3.98
C ASP A 105 6.02 -0.17 3.42
N ASN A 106 6.60 -1.19 4.04
CA ASN A 106 6.38 -2.59 3.63
C ASN A 106 4.99 -3.10 4.01
N ARG A 107 4.29 -2.48 4.98
CA ARG A 107 2.91 -2.85 5.33
C ARG A 107 1.98 -2.54 4.18
N PHE A 108 2.19 -1.40 3.51
CA PHE A 108 1.46 -1.06 2.29
C PHE A 108 1.42 -2.20 1.28
N PHE A 109 2.54 -2.87 0.99
CA PHE A 109 2.57 -3.98 0.03
C PHE A 109 1.89 -5.25 0.55
N SER A 110 1.96 -5.52 1.85
CA SER A 110 1.22 -6.63 2.46
C SER A 110 -0.29 -6.41 2.36
N ASP A 111 -0.74 -5.20 2.68
CA ASP A 111 -2.15 -4.81 2.58
C ASP A 111 -2.60 -4.79 1.12
N LEU A 112 -1.72 -4.32 0.22
CA LEU A 112 -1.94 -4.32 -1.22
C LEU A 112 -2.19 -5.73 -1.75
N ILE A 113 -1.37 -6.71 -1.38
CA ILE A 113 -1.55 -8.11 -1.79
C ILE A 113 -2.86 -8.64 -1.21
N ALA A 114 -3.12 -8.43 0.08
CA ALA A 114 -4.33 -8.94 0.73
C ALA A 114 -5.63 -8.34 0.14
N ASP A 115 -5.63 -7.04 -0.17
CA ASP A 115 -6.75 -6.34 -0.81
C ASP A 115 -6.99 -6.86 -2.23
N ASN A 116 -5.92 -6.97 -3.03
CA ASN A 116 -6.03 -7.44 -4.41
C ASN A 116 -6.41 -8.92 -4.49
N LEU A 117 -5.95 -9.78 -3.58
CA LEU A 117 -6.37 -11.18 -3.53
C LEU A 117 -7.88 -11.31 -3.28
N LYS A 118 -8.44 -10.52 -2.36
CA LYS A 118 -9.89 -10.49 -2.13
C LYS A 118 -10.63 -10.03 -3.38
N PHE A 119 -10.13 -8.97 -4.03
CA PHE A 119 -10.72 -8.45 -5.25
C PHE A 119 -10.65 -9.47 -6.39
N ILE A 120 -9.52 -10.13 -6.61
CA ILE A 120 -9.34 -11.16 -7.64
C ILE A 120 -10.34 -12.30 -7.44
N VAL A 121 -10.45 -12.85 -6.22
CA VAL A 121 -11.36 -13.97 -5.94
C VAL A 121 -12.82 -13.55 -6.18
N LEU A 122 -13.20 -12.35 -5.73
CA LEU A 122 -14.54 -11.83 -6.00
C LEU A 122 -14.75 -11.58 -7.50
N PHE A 123 -13.80 -10.94 -8.18
CA PHE A 123 -13.91 -10.60 -9.59
C PHE A 123 -14.05 -11.86 -10.45
N GLU A 124 -13.20 -12.87 -10.24
CA GLU A 124 -13.23 -14.11 -11.02
C GLU A 124 -14.53 -14.89 -10.76
N PHE A 125 -14.99 -14.93 -9.51
CA PHE A 125 -16.20 -15.65 -9.14
C PHE A 125 -17.47 -14.96 -9.65
N PHE A 126 -17.51 -13.63 -9.55
CA PHE A 126 -18.65 -12.87 -10.07
C PHE A 126 -18.56 -12.80 -11.60
N VAL A 127 -17.53 -12.19 -12.17
CA VAL A 127 -17.46 -11.84 -13.60
C VAL A 127 -17.07 -13.02 -14.51
N GLY A 128 -16.19 -13.91 -14.05
CA GLY A 128 -15.51 -14.91 -14.89
C GLY A 128 -16.26 -16.24 -15.04
N PHE A 129 -16.46 -16.96 -13.93
CA PHE A 129 -16.83 -18.38 -14.00
C PHE A 129 -18.30 -18.67 -14.32
N TRP A 130 -19.24 -17.91 -13.75
CA TRP A 130 -20.66 -18.23 -13.84
C TRP A 130 -21.46 -17.04 -14.38
N THR A 131 -21.74 -17.11 -15.68
CA THR A 131 -22.59 -16.15 -16.37
C THR A 131 -23.97 -16.72 -16.61
N PHE A 132 -24.98 -15.85 -16.56
CA PHE A 132 -26.32 -16.22 -17.01
C PHE A 132 -26.36 -16.29 -18.55
N ASP A 133 -27.49 -16.74 -19.08
CA ASP A 133 -27.77 -16.60 -20.50
C ASP A 133 -27.63 -15.14 -20.94
N LEU A 134 -27.12 -14.94 -22.15
CA LEU A 134 -26.77 -13.62 -22.68
C LEU A 134 -27.92 -12.60 -22.57
N TRP A 135 -29.17 -13.04 -22.73
CA TRP A 135 -30.36 -12.18 -22.65
C TRP A 135 -30.60 -11.69 -21.22
N ILE A 136 -30.34 -12.55 -20.23
CA ILE A 136 -30.45 -12.21 -18.80
C ILE A 136 -29.34 -11.23 -18.44
N GLU A 137 -28.10 -11.48 -18.85
CA GLU A 137 -26.97 -10.58 -18.61
C GLU A 137 -27.20 -9.19 -19.25
N LEU A 138 -27.78 -9.14 -20.45
CA LEU A 138 -28.09 -7.90 -21.16
C LEU A 138 -29.08 -7.00 -20.39
N VAL A 139 -30.01 -7.58 -19.62
CA VAL A 139 -30.94 -6.84 -18.75
C VAL A 139 -30.34 -6.59 -17.38
N ALA A 140 -29.62 -7.55 -16.81
CA ALA A 140 -29.08 -7.47 -15.46
C ALA A 140 -28.00 -6.38 -15.31
N ILE A 141 -27.11 -6.23 -16.30
CA ILE A 141 -26.03 -5.22 -16.27
C ILE A 141 -26.58 -3.78 -16.16
N PRO A 142 -27.48 -3.30 -17.05
CA PRO A 142 -27.96 -1.92 -16.95
C PRO A 142 -28.78 -1.68 -15.69
N VAL A 143 -29.54 -2.68 -15.21
CA VAL A 143 -30.29 -2.59 -13.94
C VAL A 143 -29.33 -2.44 -12.77
N THR A 144 -28.27 -3.25 -12.70
CA THR A 144 -27.27 -3.17 -11.61
C THR A 144 -26.50 -1.86 -11.64
N VAL A 145 -26.10 -1.37 -12.83
CA VAL A 145 -25.47 -0.07 -13.00
C VAL A 145 -26.40 1.06 -12.56
N PHE A 146 -27.68 1.01 -12.94
CA PHE A 146 -28.67 2.02 -12.57
C PHE A 146 -28.91 2.06 -11.05
N VAL A 147 -29.11 0.91 -10.41
CA VAL A 147 -29.25 0.82 -8.94
C VAL A 147 -28.00 1.32 -8.23
N SER A 148 -26.82 0.95 -8.72
CA SER A 148 -25.54 1.41 -8.15
C SER A 148 -25.38 2.92 -8.25
N PHE A 149 -25.80 3.51 -9.38
CA PHE A 149 -25.82 4.96 -9.57
C PHE A 149 -26.78 5.66 -8.60
N LEU A 150 -27.98 5.12 -8.40
CA LEU A 150 -28.94 5.64 -7.42
C LEU A 150 -28.41 5.56 -5.99
N CYS A 151 -27.73 4.47 -5.62
CA CYS A 151 -27.08 4.34 -4.31
C CYS A 151 -25.96 5.38 -4.11
N ALA A 152 -25.15 5.62 -5.16
CA ALA A 152 -24.09 6.62 -5.13
C ALA A 152 -24.65 8.05 -4.97
N LEU A 153 -25.77 8.37 -5.63
CA LEU A 153 -26.47 9.65 -5.46
C LEU A 153 -27.04 9.80 -4.04
N ALA A 154 -27.70 8.75 -3.52
CA ALA A 154 -28.26 8.75 -2.16
C ALA A 154 -27.17 8.86 -1.07
N SER A 155 -25.92 8.50 -1.37
CA SER A 155 -24.79 8.61 -0.43
C SER A 155 -24.24 10.02 -0.26
N ARG A 156 -24.59 10.97 -1.14
CA ARG A 156 -24.02 12.34 -1.09
C ARG A 156 -24.61 13.20 0.03
N GLU A 157 -25.88 13.00 0.37
CA GLU A 157 -26.56 13.80 1.39
C GLU A 157 -27.04 12.92 2.55
N LYS A 158 -26.80 13.36 3.79
CA LYS A 158 -27.26 12.65 4.99
C LYS A 158 -28.78 12.46 5.04
N LYS A 159 -29.55 13.29 4.32
CA LYS A 159 -31.02 13.24 4.22
C LYS A 159 -31.53 12.00 3.49
N HIS A 160 -30.75 11.40 2.58
CA HIS A 160 -31.15 10.26 1.77
C HIS A 160 -30.68 8.91 2.32
N LYS A 161 -30.30 8.86 3.60
CA LYS A 161 -29.84 7.64 4.27
C LYS A 161 -30.83 6.45 4.16
N PRO A 162 -32.17 6.62 4.27
CA PRO A 162 -33.11 5.50 4.10
C PRO A 162 -33.13 4.94 2.67
N ALA A 163 -33.08 5.80 1.65
CA ALA A 163 -33.04 5.39 0.25
C ALA A 163 -31.75 4.64 -0.07
N LYS A 164 -30.62 5.10 0.48
CA LYS A 164 -29.33 4.40 0.39
C LYS A 164 -29.44 2.98 0.94
N THR A 165 -29.95 2.82 2.16
CA THR A 165 -30.09 1.50 2.79
C THR A 165 -30.98 0.57 1.96
N PHE A 166 -32.05 1.08 1.35
CA PHE A 166 -32.89 0.29 0.44
C PHE A 166 -32.12 -0.23 -0.78
N PHE A 167 -31.38 0.63 -1.48
CA PHE A 167 -30.59 0.21 -2.64
C PHE A 167 -29.43 -0.72 -2.25
N ASP A 168 -28.82 -0.51 -1.07
CA ASP A 168 -27.80 -1.43 -0.53
C ASP A 168 -28.39 -2.82 -0.30
N ILE A 169 -29.59 -2.92 0.28
CA ILE A 169 -30.29 -4.20 0.46
C ILE A 169 -30.58 -4.86 -0.90
N LEU A 170 -31.03 -4.08 -1.89
CA LEU A 170 -31.32 -4.60 -3.23
C LEU A 170 -30.05 -5.16 -3.90
N LEU A 171 -28.91 -4.47 -3.78
CA LEU A 171 -27.62 -4.94 -4.31
C LEU A 171 -27.13 -6.19 -3.57
N VAL A 172 -27.35 -6.28 -2.26
CA VAL A 172 -27.03 -7.48 -1.47
C VAL A 172 -27.87 -8.67 -1.92
N ILE A 173 -29.19 -8.49 -2.09
CA ILE A 173 -30.09 -9.53 -2.61
C ILE A 173 -29.64 -9.98 -4.00
N TRP A 174 -29.32 -9.03 -4.88
CA TRP A 174 -28.80 -9.35 -6.21
C TRP A 174 -27.49 -10.14 -6.15
N GLY A 175 -26.56 -9.75 -5.28
CA GLY A 175 -25.32 -10.49 -5.04
C GLY A 175 -25.57 -11.92 -4.56
N PHE A 176 -26.56 -12.13 -3.68
CA PHE A 176 -26.98 -13.46 -3.26
C PHE A 176 -27.57 -14.29 -4.39
N ILE A 177 -28.39 -13.71 -5.28
CA ILE A 177 -28.93 -14.41 -6.45
C ILE A 177 -27.78 -14.93 -7.33
N VAL A 178 -26.82 -14.07 -7.66
CA VAL A 178 -25.63 -14.43 -8.45
C VAL A 178 -24.83 -15.53 -7.75
N LEU A 179 -24.63 -15.42 -6.43
CA LEU A 179 -23.91 -16.41 -5.63
C LEU A 179 -24.62 -17.77 -5.63
N THR A 180 -25.94 -17.80 -5.42
CA THR A 180 -26.73 -19.05 -5.43
C THR A 180 -26.73 -19.72 -6.80
N HIS A 181 -26.80 -18.95 -7.88
CA HIS A 181 -26.66 -19.47 -9.23
C HIS A 181 -25.27 -20.08 -9.45
N ALA A 182 -24.20 -19.37 -9.08
CA ALA A 182 -22.84 -19.86 -9.18
C ALA A 182 -22.62 -21.17 -8.40
N VAL A 183 -23.13 -21.26 -7.17
CA VAL A 183 -23.07 -22.49 -6.35
C VAL A 183 -23.88 -23.61 -7.00
N SER A 184 -25.10 -23.34 -7.47
CA SER A 184 -25.94 -24.34 -8.14
C SER A 184 -25.26 -24.92 -9.37
N SER A 185 -24.67 -24.07 -10.21
CA SER A 185 -23.96 -24.50 -11.42
C SER A 185 -22.68 -25.28 -11.11
N THR A 186 -21.97 -24.91 -10.03
CA THR A 186 -20.78 -25.65 -9.55
C THR A 186 -21.16 -27.04 -9.02
N VAL A 187 -22.30 -27.18 -8.34
CA VAL A 187 -22.77 -28.46 -7.80
C VAL A 187 -23.25 -29.39 -8.92
N GLN A 188 -23.87 -28.84 -9.98
CA GLN A 188 -24.37 -29.60 -11.12
C GLN A 188 -23.26 -30.12 -12.03
N ASP A 189 -22.16 -29.37 -12.21
CA ASP A 189 -20.97 -29.84 -12.92
C ASP A 189 -19.66 -29.53 -12.16
N PRO A 190 -19.31 -30.36 -11.17
CA PRO A 190 -18.09 -30.18 -10.39
C PRO A 190 -16.81 -30.36 -11.23
N LYS A 191 -16.87 -31.17 -12.30
CA LYS A 191 -15.70 -31.48 -13.13
C LYS A 191 -15.25 -30.27 -13.95
N ALA A 192 -16.18 -29.41 -14.37
CA ALA A 192 -15.86 -28.14 -15.01
C ALA A 192 -15.11 -27.17 -14.06
N PHE A 193 -15.47 -27.15 -12.77
CA PHE A 193 -14.80 -26.30 -11.78
C PHE A 193 -13.43 -26.82 -11.36
N PHE A 194 -13.26 -28.13 -11.16
CA PHE A 194 -11.98 -28.75 -10.80
C PHE A 194 -11.07 -29.03 -12.01
N ASN A 195 -11.30 -28.37 -13.15
CA ASN A 195 -10.42 -28.47 -14.31
C ASN A 195 -9.12 -27.66 -14.10
N TRP A 196 -8.04 -28.12 -14.72
CA TRP A 196 -6.74 -27.48 -14.69
C TRP A 196 -6.79 -26.06 -15.29
N ASP A 197 -7.61 -25.84 -16.32
CA ASP A 197 -7.77 -24.54 -16.97
C ASP A 197 -8.45 -23.51 -16.04
N THR A 198 -9.44 -23.95 -15.27
CA THR A 198 -10.14 -23.15 -14.25
C THR A 198 -9.17 -22.73 -13.14
N LEU A 199 -8.31 -23.66 -12.69
CA LEU A 199 -7.27 -23.36 -11.71
C LEU A 199 -6.24 -22.37 -12.25
N LYS A 200 -5.82 -22.53 -13.52
CA LYS A 200 -4.91 -21.60 -14.19
C LYS A 200 -5.49 -20.20 -14.25
N SER A 201 -6.74 -20.07 -14.69
CA SER A 201 -7.46 -18.80 -14.78
C SER A 201 -7.57 -18.11 -13.41
N LEU A 202 -7.94 -18.84 -12.35
CA LEU A 202 -8.02 -18.31 -10.98
C LEU A 202 -6.66 -17.83 -10.43
N MET A 203 -5.59 -18.57 -10.72
CA MET A 203 -4.26 -18.32 -10.19
C MET A 203 -3.44 -17.33 -11.03
N LEU A 204 -3.80 -17.11 -12.31
CA LEU A 204 -3.09 -16.19 -13.20
C LEU A 204 -3.01 -14.76 -12.62
N PRO A 205 -4.11 -14.12 -12.19
CA PRO A 205 -4.05 -12.78 -11.59
C PRO A 205 -3.16 -12.70 -10.35
N VAL A 206 -3.11 -13.79 -9.57
CA VAL A 206 -2.27 -13.89 -8.37
C VAL A 206 -0.80 -13.98 -8.74
N LEU A 207 -0.45 -14.83 -9.71
CA LEU A 207 0.92 -14.99 -10.18
C LEU A 207 1.43 -13.70 -10.85
N LEU A 208 0.60 -13.07 -11.70
CA LEU A 208 0.93 -11.78 -12.31
C LEU A 208 1.15 -10.69 -11.26
N LEU A 209 0.33 -10.63 -10.20
CA LEU A 209 0.51 -9.69 -9.10
C LEU A 209 1.83 -9.91 -8.37
N VAL A 210 2.14 -11.16 -8.01
CA VAL A 210 3.38 -11.50 -7.28
C VAL A 210 4.61 -11.21 -8.14
N LEU A 211 4.57 -11.56 -9.43
CA LEU A 211 5.68 -11.36 -10.36
C LEU A 211 5.92 -9.89 -10.69
N ASN A 212 4.87 -9.07 -10.79
CA ASN A 212 4.99 -7.63 -11.07
C ASN A 212 5.23 -6.78 -9.81
N LEU A 213 5.09 -7.33 -8.61
CA LEU A 213 5.37 -6.64 -7.34
C LEU A 213 6.75 -5.93 -7.30
N PRO A 214 7.85 -6.50 -7.83
CA PRO A 214 9.14 -5.82 -7.92
C PRO A 214 9.08 -4.52 -8.74
N VAL A 215 8.31 -4.47 -9.83
CA VAL A 215 8.14 -3.26 -10.65
C VAL A 215 7.35 -2.21 -9.89
N VAL A 216 6.25 -2.61 -9.23
CA VAL A 216 5.43 -1.74 -8.39
C VAL A 216 6.27 -1.15 -7.25
N TYR A 217 7.11 -1.97 -6.62
CA TYR A 217 8.04 -1.53 -5.58
C TYR A 217 9.11 -0.58 -6.12
N GLY A 218 9.68 -0.88 -7.29
CA GLY A 218 10.62 -0.01 -7.99
C GLY A 218 10.01 1.36 -8.33
N LEU A 219 8.75 1.39 -8.78
CA LEU A 219 8.01 2.62 -9.06
C LEU A 219 7.81 3.46 -7.79
N ALA A 220 7.39 2.82 -6.70
CA ALA A 220 7.24 3.48 -5.40
C ALA A 220 8.56 4.11 -4.92
N LEU A 221 9.68 3.39 -5.06
CA LEU A 221 11.00 3.90 -4.74
C LEU A 221 11.39 5.08 -5.64
N TYR A 222 11.23 4.95 -6.95
CA TYR A 222 11.55 6.00 -7.92
C TYR A 222 10.77 7.28 -7.61
N SER A 223 9.45 7.17 -7.41
CA SER A 223 8.60 8.31 -7.04
C SER A 223 9.03 8.93 -5.71
N GLY A 224 9.37 8.10 -4.72
CA GLY A 224 9.88 8.56 -3.43
C GLY A 224 11.16 9.38 -3.58
N TYR A 225 12.13 8.90 -4.36
CA TYR A 225 13.37 9.64 -4.64
C TYR A 225 13.13 10.94 -5.41
N GLU A 226 12.28 10.91 -6.43
CA GLU A 226 11.95 12.11 -7.22
C GLU A 226 11.38 13.22 -6.32
N GLN A 227 10.45 12.88 -5.41
CA GLN A 227 9.88 13.82 -4.46
C GLN A 227 10.93 14.40 -3.49
N LEU A 228 11.93 13.61 -3.09
CA LEU A 228 13.05 14.12 -2.27
C LEU A 228 13.95 15.05 -3.08
N PHE A 229 14.27 14.69 -4.32
CA PHE A 229 15.18 15.44 -5.17
C PHE A 229 14.63 16.79 -5.61
N ILE A 230 13.31 16.90 -5.83
CA ILE A 230 12.64 18.17 -6.16
C ILE A 230 12.76 19.18 -5.01
N ARG A 231 12.84 18.70 -3.76
CA ARG A 231 12.92 19.55 -2.56
C ARG A 231 14.34 20.02 -2.22
N ILE A 232 15.36 19.55 -2.95
CA ILE A 232 16.72 20.06 -2.80
C ILE A 232 16.75 21.51 -3.28
N LYS A 233 17.24 22.43 -2.43
CA LYS A 233 17.25 23.87 -2.71
C LYS A 233 17.95 24.17 -4.03
N ASN A 234 17.36 25.03 -4.86
CA ASN A 234 17.88 25.30 -6.19
C ASN A 234 19.27 25.96 -6.22
N GLY A 235 19.73 26.55 -5.11
CA GLY A 235 21.08 27.14 -4.96
C GLY A 235 22.09 26.32 -4.14
N ALA A 236 21.79 25.05 -3.80
CA ALA A 236 22.73 24.20 -3.07
C ALA A 236 23.99 23.86 -3.90
N LYS A 237 25.17 23.91 -3.28
CA LYS A 237 26.42 23.45 -3.92
C LYS A 237 26.44 21.92 -3.96
N ASP A 238 26.98 21.34 -5.04
CA ASP A 238 27.14 19.89 -5.20
C ASP A 238 25.83 19.06 -5.13
N LYS A 239 24.75 19.51 -5.78
CA LYS A 239 23.45 18.80 -5.83
C LYS A 239 23.57 17.31 -6.19
N TRP A 240 24.50 16.96 -7.07
CA TRP A 240 24.73 15.58 -7.48
C TRP A 240 25.27 14.71 -6.34
N LYS A 241 26.23 15.23 -5.54
CA LYS A 241 26.74 14.53 -4.36
C LYS A 241 25.66 14.36 -3.29
N MET A 242 24.82 15.37 -3.10
CA MET A 242 23.66 15.32 -2.20
C MET A 242 22.67 14.21 -2.61
N LYS A 243 22.34 14.11 -3.90
CA LYS A 243 21.50 13.02 -4.41
C LYS A 243 22.12 11.65 -4.14
N PHE A 244 23.42 11.50 -4.38
CA PHE A 244 24.13 10.26 -4.10
C PHE A 244 24.15 9.88 -2.62
N GLN A 245 24.24 10.86 -1.70
CA GLN A 245 24.15 10.59 -0.27
C GLN A 245 22.75 10.13 0.15
N ILE A 246 21.70 10.74 -0.40
CA ILE A 246 20.31 10.31 -0.18
C ILE A 246 20.13 8.86 -0.65
N VAL A 247 20.63 8.53 -1.85
CA VAL A 247 20.59 7.16 -2.40
C VAL A 247 21.45 6.20 -1.59
N GLY A 248 22.64 6.61 -1.16
CA GLY A 248 23.53 5.79 -0.33
C GLY A 248 22.93 5.46 1.04
N PHE A 249 22.24 6.42 1.65
CA PHE A 249 21.54 6.22 2.92
C PHE A 249 20.32 5.31 2.77
N ALA A 250 19.46 5.57 1.78
CA ALA A 250 18.18 4.89 1.65
C ALA A 250 18.24 3.58 0.83
N GLY A 251 19.13 3.48 -0.15
CA GLY A 251 19.31 2.32 -1.02
C GLY A 251 18.01 1.87 -1.69
N ILE A 252 17.70 0.58 -1.60
CA ILE A 252 16.47 -0.02 -2.15
C ILE A 252 15.38 -0.08 -1.05
N SER A 253 15.54 0.62 0.08
CA SER A 253 14.59 0.52 1.20
C SER A 253 13.58 1.67 1.21
N LEU A 254 12.34 1.35 0.86
CA LEU A 254 11.22 2.31 0.90
C LEU A 254 11.00 2.92 2.29
N PRO A 255 11.16 2.17 3.40
CA PRO A 255 11.05 2.75 4.74
C PRO A 255 12.06 3.87 5.01
N ARG A 256 13.30 3.78 4.51
CA ARG A 256 14.31 4.85 4.67
C ARG A 256 14.01 6.06 3.80
N VAL A 257 13.58 5.85 2.56
CA VAL A 257 13.10 6.95 1.68
C VAL A 257 11.93 7.69 2.36
N SER A 258 10.98 6.95 2.92
CA SER A 258 9.83 7.48 3.67
C SER A 258 10.25 8.19 4.96
N ALA A 259 11.29 7.71 5.66
CA ALA A 259 11.83 8.37 6.84
C ALA A 259 12.45 9.75 6.51
N ILE A 260 13.18 9.86 5.40
CA ILE A 260 13.70 11.15 4.92
C ILE A 260 12.54 12.07 4.51
N ARG A 261 11.55 11.54 3.78
CA ARG A 261 10.38 12.31 3.32
C ARG A 261 9.62 12.94 4.48
N ARG A 262 9.47 12.22 5.60
CA ARG A 262 8.82 12.72 6.83
C ARG A 262 9.66 13.77 7.54
N ASN A 263 10.98 13.58 7.58
CA ASN A 263 11.91 14.50 8.24
C ASN A 263 12.53 15.52 7.27
N ILE A 264 11.81 15.92 6.23
CA ILE A 264 12.32 16.78 5.16
C ILE A 264 12.87 18.11 5.71
N GLN A 265 12.19 18.66 6.73
CA GLN A 265 12.56 19.90 7.40
C GLN A 265 13.88 19.77 8.15
N LYS A 266 14.09 18.63 8.83
CA LYS A 266 15.28 18.36 9.63
C LYS A 266 16.48 17.84 8.81
N THR A 267 16.25 17.48 7.54
CA THR A 267 17.26 16.88 6.65
C THR A 267 17.53 17.74 5.43
N ILE A 268 16.68 17.67 4.41
CA ILE A 268 16.92 18.27 3.09
C ILE A 268 16.84 19.80 3.13
N LEU A 269 15.91 20.38 3.89
CA LEU A 269 15.72 21.84 3.91
C LEU A 269 16.82 22.60 4.67
N VAL A 270 17.45 21.99 5.67
CA VAL A 270 18.53 22.59 6.47
C VAL A 270 19.90 22.40 5.81
N SER A 271 20.05 21.43 4.91
CA SER A 271 21.33 21.11 4.28
C SER A 271 21.62 22.01 3.07
N LEU A 272 22.69 22.81 3.15
CA LEU A 272 23.12 23.71 2.07
C LEU A 272 24.17 23.06 1.16
N ASN A 273 25.01 22.18 1.73
CA ASN A 273 26.07 21.45 1.03
C ASN A 273 25.99 19.93 1.31
N ALA A 274 26.81 19.15 0.61
CA ALA A 274 26.91 17.70 0.78
C ALA A 274 27.35 17.27 2.20
N ASP A 275 28.22 18.04 2.88
CA ASP A 275 28.65 17.68 4.24
C ASP A 275 27.52 17.89 5.27
N ASP A 276 26.73 18.95 5.12
CA ASP A 276 25.55 19.20 5.96
C ASP A 276 24.49 18.12 5.75
N MET A 277 24.31 17.68 4.50
CA MET A 277 23.42 16.58 4.17
C MET A 277 23.88 15.26 4.79
N ARG A 278 25.18 14.96 4.76
CA ARG A 278 25.72 13.77 5.45
C ARG A 278 25.48 13.84 6.95
N LYS A 279 25.74 14.98 7.59
CA LYS A 279 25.52 15.16 9.03
C LYS A 279 24.04 15.00 9.41
N SER A 280 23.13 15.59 8.64
CA SER A 280 21.70 15.49 8.91
C SER A 280 21.14 14.08 8.68
N LEU A 281 21.65 13.36 7.67
CA LEU A 281 21.32 11.94 7.44
C LEU A 281 21.85 11.04 8.55
N ASN A 282 23.09 11.24 9.03
CA ASN A 282 23.63 10.50 10.17
C ASN A 282 22.80 10.74 11.44
N LYS A 283 22.44 11.99 11.72
CA LYS A 283 21.57 12.33 12.86
C LYS A 283 20.19 11.67 12.74
N LEU A 284 19.66 11.55 11.52
CA LEU A 284 18.44 10.80 11.27
C LEU A 284 18.65 9.29 11.49
N GLU A 285 19.81 8.73 11.11
CA GLU A 285 20.16 7.34 11.37
C GLU A 285 20.16 7.01 12.85
N ASP A 286 20.83 7.84 13.66
CA ASP A 286 20.89 7.70 15.11
C ASP A 286 19.48 7.76 15.72
N HIS A 287 18.66 8.70 15.24
CA HIS A 287 17.27 8.81 15.68
C HIS A 287 16.43 7.58 15.31
N LEU A 288 16.58 7.03 14.10
CA LEU A 288 15.91 5.81 13.68
C LEU A 288 16.40 4.59 14.46
N ALA A 289 17.68 4.55 14.82
CA ALA A 289 18.28 3.47 15.63
C ALA A 289 17.74 3.46 17.07
N MET A 290 17.33 4.60 17.62
CA MET A 290 16.67 4.69 18.93
C MET A 290 15.20 4.20 18.91
N GLN A 291 14.59 3.99 17.74
CA GLN A 291 13.19 3.55 17.66
C GLN A 291 13.04 2.07 18.00
N ILE A 292 12.16 1.78 18.96
CA ILE A 292 12.09 0.44 19.58
C ILE A 292 11.54 -0.61 18.60
N GLY A 293 10.55 -0.29 17.78
CA GLY A 293 9.83 -1.28 16.96
C GLY A 293 10.65 -2.04 15.91
N ASP A 294 11.33 -1.33 15.01
CA ASP A 294 12.07 -1.96 13.91
C ASP A 294 13.31 -2.74 14.39
N ASN A 295 14.00 -2.25 15.42
CA ASN A 295 15.12 -2.97 16.03
C ASN A 295 14.66 -4.26 16.72
N TYR A 296 13.50 -4.24 17.38
CA TYR A 296 12.94 -5.43 18.03
C TYR A 296 12.49 -6.51 17.02
N MET A 297 11.97 -6.09 15.86
CA MET A 297 11.51 -6.99 14.79
C MET A 297 12.59 -7.45 13.83
N LYS A 298 13.77 -6.82 13.82
CA LYS A 298 14.82 -7.04 12.82
C LYS A 298 15.22 -8.52 12.69
N ARG A 299 15.44 -9.21 13.81
CA ARG A 299 15.80 -10.65 13.81
C ARG A 299 14.65 -11.54 13.32
N ALA A 300 13.43 -11.27 13.75
CA ALA A 300 12.26 -12.05 13.32
C ALA A 300 12.01 -11.92 11.81
N LYS A 301 12.09 -10.70 11.26
CA LYS A 301 11.98 -10.44 9.81
C LYS A 301 13.14 -11.10 9.06
N PHE A 302 14.35 -11.07 9.59
CA PHE A 302 15.53 -11.72 9.01
C PHE A 302 15.35 -13.24 8.91
N TYR A 303 14.93 -13.92 9.98
CA TYR A 303 14.73 -15.37 9.97
C TYR A 303 13.66 -15.81 8.97
N VAL A 304 12.53 -15.11 8.92
CA VAL A 304 11.48 -15.39 7.93
C VAL A 304 12.04 -15.17 6.51
N GLY A 305 12.76 -14.08 6.28
CA GLY A 305 13.38 -13.78 4.98
C GLY A 305 14.32 -14.89 4.51
N VAL A 306 15.25 -15.31 5.37
CA VAL A 306 16.22 -16.38 5.07
C VAL A 306 15.50 -17.69 4.73
N CYS A 307 14.47 -18.06 5.48
CA CYS A 307 13.72 -19.31 5.23
C CYS A 307 12.96 -19.24 3.90
N VAL A 308 12.34 -18.10 3.57
CA VAL A 308 11.65 -17.91 2.29
C VAL A 308 12.64 -17.98 1.13
N THR A 309 13.80 -17.32 1.23
CA THR A 309 14.82 -17.37 0.17
C THR A 309 15.42 -18.76 0.01
N ALA A 310 15.63 -19.49 1.12
CA ALA A 310 16.12 -20.87 1.09
C ALA A 310 15.10 -21.83 0.47
N ALA A 311 13.81 -21.67 0.79
CA ALA A 311 12.73 -22.45 0.18
C ALA A 311 12.61 -22.17 -1.32
N ALA A 312 12.66 -20.89 -1.73
CA ALA A 312 12.63 -20.50 -3.14
C ALA A 312 13.85 -21.04 -3.91
N GLY A 313 15.05 -20.92 -3.33
CA GLY A 313 16.27 -21.49 -3.92
C GLY A 313 16.21 -23.01 -4.05
N SER A 314 15.62 -23.70 -3.08
CA SER A 314 15.42 -25.15 -3.12
C SER A 314 14.39 -25.56 -4.19
N LEU A 315 13.30 -24.79 -4.35
CA LEU A 315 12.32 -24.99 -5.42
C LEU A 315 12.92 -24.78 -6.81
N ILE A 316 13.68 -23.70 -7.00
CA ILE A 316 14.38 -23.42 -8.26
C ILE A 316 15.40 -24.54 -8.54
N GLY A 317 16.14 -24.99 -7.52
CA GLY A 317 17.06 -26.11 -7.60
C GLY A 317 16.38 -27.42 -8.02
N LEU A 318 15.20 -27.73 -7.47
CA LEU A 318 14.39 -28.89 -7.88
C LEU A 318 13.94 -28.80 -9.34
N VAL A 319 13.46 -27.62 -9.77
CA VAL A 319 13.03 -27.39 -11.15
C VAL A 319 14.21 -27.54 -12.11
N LEU A 320 15.37 -26.97 -11.78
CA LEU A 320 16.58 -27.10 -12.59
C LEU A 320 17.09 -28.54 -12.66
N ALA A 321 17.13 -29.25 -11.52
CA ALA A 321 17.60 -30.63 -11.45
C ALA A 321 16.72 -31.61 -12.24
N ASN A 322 15.40 -31.37 -12.24
CA ASN A 322 14.42 -32.20 -12.94
C ASN A 322 14.10 -31.74 -14.37
N SER A 323 14.59 -30.58 -14.81
CA SER A 323 14.42 -30.14 -16.19
C SER A 323 15.28 -30.96 -17.18
N GLU A 324 14.74 -31.23 -18.38
CA GLU A 324 15.46 -31.92 -19.46
C GLU A 324 16.48 -31.03 -20.18
N VAL A 325 16.67 -29.79 -19.72
CA VAL A 325 17.56 -28.83 -20.36
C VAL A 325 19.03 -29.24 -20.14
N SER A 326 19.75 -29.38 -21.25
CA SER A 326 21.19 -29.63 -21.33
C SER A 326 21.99 -28.65 -20.47
N ILE A 327 22.42 -29.09 -19.28
CA ILE A 327 23.43 -28.39 -18.45
C ILE A 327 24.78 -28.30 -19.18
N LYS A 328 24.97 -29.08 -20.25
CA LYS A 328 26.18 -29.19 -21.06
C LYS A 328 26.58 -27.89 -21.78
N ASP A 329 25.67 -26.93 -21.94
CA ASP A 329 25.95 -25.64 -22.60
C ASP A 329 26.32 -24.49 -21.65
N ILE A 330 26.12 -24.65 -20.33
CA ILE A 330 26.35 -23.55 -19.36
C ILE A 330 27.74 -23.65 -18.73
N ILE A 331 28.30 -24.85 -18.56
CA ILE A 331 29.55 -25.05 -17.84
C ILE A 331 30.38 -26.14 -18.52
N THR A 332 31.06 -25.80 -19.60
CA THR A 332 32.17 -26.61 -20.11
C THR A 332 33.40 -26.44 -19.20
N LEU A 333 33.28 -26.88 -17.94
CA LEU A 333 34.40 -27.40 -17.16
C LEU A 333 34.28 -28.92 -17.21
N ASN A 334 35.18 -29.50 -18.01
CA ASN A 334 35.18 -30.88 -18.46
C ASN A 334 35.39 -31.85 -17.27
N PHE A 335 34.30 -32.37 -16.71
CA PHE A 335 34.33 -33.48 -15.74
C PHE A 335 33.42 -34.61 -16.23
N VAL A 336 33.99 -35.81 -16.40
CA VAL A 336 33.27 -37.05 -16.68
C VAL A 336 32.45 -37.39 -15.43
N LEU A 337 31.17 -37.08 -15.46
CA LEU A 337 30.26 -37.22 -14.33
C LEU A 337 28.97 -37.91 -14.78
N ASP A 338 28.56 -38.96 -14.05
CA ASP A 338 27.29 -39.68 -14.27
C ASP A 338 26.09 -38.76 -14.02
N ILE A 339 25.63 -38.12 -15.10
CA ILE A 339 24.52 -37.16 -15.14
C ILE A 339 23.24 -37.65 -14.41
N PRO A 340 22.77 -38.91 -14.56
CA PRO A 340 21.53 -39.34 -13.90
C PRO A 340 21.67 -39.46 -12.37
N ARG A 341 22.81 -39.92 -11.88
CA ARG A 341 23.06 -40.08 -10.43
C ARG A 341 23.21 -38.73 -9.73
N ILE A 342 23.76 -37.74 -10.43
CA ILE A 342 23.86 -36.36 -9.94
C ILE A 342 22.50 -35.68 -9.88
N LYS A 343 21.63 -35.90 -10.88
CA LYS A 343 20.24 -35.42 -10.84
C LYS A 343 19.50 -35.97 -9.63
N GLU A 344 19.62 -37.27 -9.37
CA GLU A 344 18.99 -37.91 -8.21
C GLU A 344 19.50 -37.33 -6.89
N ILE A 345 20.83 -37.19 -6.72
CA ILE A 345 21.45 -36.59 -5.53
C ILE A 345 21.00 -35.15 -5.33
N LEU A 346 20.99 -34.32 -6.39
CA LEU A 346 20.52 -32.93 -6.32
C LEU A 346 19.04 -32.85 -5.95
N THR A 347 18.19 -33.70 -6.52
CA THR A 347 16.76 -33.75 -6.20
C THR A 347 16.54 -34.15 -4.73
N TYR A 348 17.32 -35.08 -4.17
CA TYR A 348 17.29 -35.40 -2.74
C TYR A 348 17.78 -34.23 -1.87
N ILE A 349 18.88 -33.58 -2.23
CA ILE A 349 19.41 -32.43 -1.49
C ILE A 349 18.39 -31.28 -1.46
N PHE A 350 17.82 -30.93 -2.60
CA PHE A 350 16.86 -29.82 -2.67
C PHE A 350 15.51 -30.16 -2.04
N SER A 351 15.04 -31.41 -2.10
CA SER A 351 13.81 -31.82 -1.42
C SER A 351 13.98 -31.82 0.10
N VAL A 352 15.09 -32.33 0.64
CA VAL A 352 15.41 -32.26 2.07
C VAL A 352 15.59 -30.80 2.53
N SER A 353 16.30 -29.99 1.74
CA SER A 353 16.47 -28.56 1.99
C SER A 353 15.14 -27.79 1.98
N LEU A 354 14.21 -28.16 1.09
CA LEU A 354 12.87 -27.58 1.02
C LEU A 354 12.06 -27.90 2.29
N VAL A 355 12.03 -29.17 2.69
CA VAL A 355 11.31 -29.60 3.90
C VAL A 355 11.89 -28.92 5.15
N PHE A 356 13.22 -28.84 5.25
CA PHE A 356 13.89 -28.16 6.36
C PHE A 356 13.60 -26.65 6.37
N SER A 357 13.63 -26.00 5.20
CA SER A 357 13.31 -24.58 5.06
C SER A 357 11.86 -24.28 5.42
N LEU A 358 10.92 -25.15 5.05
CA LEU A 358 9.50 -25.03 5.41
C LEU A 358 9.28 -25.22 6.92
N ALA A 359 9.94 -26.21 7.54
CA ALA A 359 9.87 -26.42 8.99
C ALA A 359 10.41 -25.22 9.79
N LEU A 360 11.55 -24.68 9.37
CA LEU A 360 12.11 -23.46 9.97
C LEU A 360 11.24 -22.22 9.71
N LEU A 361 10.58 -22.16 8.55
CA LEU A 361 9.64 -21.09 8.23
C LEU A 361 8.44 -21.09 9.18
N PHE A 362 7.87 -22.27 9.49
CA PHE A 362 6.82 -22.39 10.52
C PHE A 362 7.30 -21.89 11.89
N TYR A 363 8.50 -22.29 12.31
CA TYR A 363 9.09 -21.80 13.56
C TYR A 363 9.32 -20.28 13.53
N ALA A 364 9.85 -19.74 12.43
CA ALA A 364 10.11 -18.31 12.27
C ALA A 364 8.81 -17.48 12.25
N ILE A 365 7.73 -18.00 11.65
CA ILE A 365 6.39 -17.40 11.73
C ILE A 365 5.89 -17.40 13.18
N GLY A 366 6.03 -18.50 13.90
CA GLY A 366 5.69 -18.59 15.32
C GLY A 366 6.46 -17.59 16.19
N PHE A 367 7.78 -17.48 15.99
CA PHE A 367 8.63 -16.51 16.67
C PHE A 367 8.23 -15.06 16.33
N ARG A 368 7.93 -14.77 15.05
CA ARG A 368 7.42 -13.47 14.62
C ARG A 368 6.09 -13.13 15.29
N LYS A 369 5.17 -14.09 15.41
CA LYS A 369 3.88 -13.91 16.09
C LYS A 369 4.09 -13.55 17.56
N ARG A 370 4.92 -14.31 18.28
CA ARG A 370 5.27 -14.01 19.68
C ARG A 370 5.89 -12.62 19.86
N LYS A 371 6.80 -12.23 18.96
CA LYS A 371 7.39 -10.88 18.97
C LYS A 371 6.37 -9.78 18.71
N ASN A 372 5.38 -10.01 17.84
CA ASN A 372 4.28 -9.07 17.64
C ASN A 372 3.42 -8.91 18.91
N GLU A 373 3.19 -9.98 19.68
CA GLU A 373 2.44 -9.91 20.95
C GLU A 373 3.21 -9.08 21.99
N GLU A 374 4.51 -9.32 22.13
CA GLU A 374 5.40 -8.52 23.00
C GLU A 374 5.40 -7.03 22.60
N ILE A 375 5.51 -6.74 21.30
CA ILE A 375 5.42 -5.36 20.78
C ILE A 375 4.05 -4.74 21.03
N THR A 376 2.98 -5.51 20.95
CA THR A 376 1.62 -5.02 21.23
C THR A 376 1.51 -4.59 22.70
N GLN A 377 2.10 -5.35 23.61
CA GLN A 377 2.19 -4.96 25.02
C GLN A 377 3.07 -3.72 25.21
N ILE A 378 4.25 -3.67 24.57
CA ILE A 378 5.11 -2.48 24.60
C ILE A 378 4.36 -1.25 24.10
N LYS A 379 3.62 -1.35 22.98
CA LYS A 379 2.78 -0.27 22.44
C LYS A 379 1.74 0.20 23.45
N LYS A 380 1.10 -0.73 24.18
CA LYS A 380 0.12 -0.41 25.22
C LYS A 380 0.74 0.42 26.35
N TYR A 381 1.93 0.04 26.82
CA TYR A 381 2.66 0.80 27.85
C TYR A 381 3.23 2.12 27.32
N ALA A 382 3.71 2.12 26.08
CA ALA A 382 4.26 3.29 25.41
C ALA A 382 3.25 4.41 25.23
N VAL A 383 2.01 4.06 24.88
CA VAL A 383 0.92 5.00 24.60
C VAL A 383 0.13 5.33 25.87
N PHE A 384 0.41 4.64 26.99
CA PHE A 384 -0.27 4.86 28.28
C PHE A 384 -0.09 6.28 28.79
N GLU A 385 1.14 6.79 28.80
CA GLU A 385 1.46 8.16 29.25
C GLU A 385 0.68 9.20 28.43
N PHE A 386 0.70 9.05 27.11
CA PHE A 386 -0.09 9.88 26.19
C PHE A 386 -1.60 9.82 26.48
N LEU A 387 -2.17 8.61 26.60
CA LEU A 387 -3.60 8.42 26.86
C LEU A 387 -4.01 8.94 28.23
N PHE A 388 -3.13 8.85 29.22
CA PHE A 388 -3.34 9.37 30.56
C PHE A 388 -3.47 10.90 30.53
N VAL A 389 -2.51 11.60 29.91
CA VAL A 389 -2.55 13.06 29.79
C VAL A 389 -3.75 13.51 28.95
N LEU A 390 -4.08 12.80 27.87
CA LEU A 390 -5.27 13.07 27.05
C LEU A 390 -6.57 12.93 27.85
N LYS A 391 -6.66 11.90 28.70
CA LYS A 391 -7.82 11.70 29.58
C LYS A 391 -7.91 12.80 30.64
N LYS A 392 -6.78 13.21 31.21
CA LYS A 392 -6.67 14.32 32.17
C LYS A 392 -7.16 15.63 31.53
N GLN A 393 -6.70 15.94 30.32
CA GLN A 393 -7.15 17.11 29.56
C GLN A 393 -8.67 17.07 29.32
N LYS A 394 -9.20 15.95 28.82
CA LYS A 394 -10.63 15.81 28.54
C LYS A 394 -11.50 15.99 29.79
N ALA A 395 -11.03 15.55 30.96
CA ALA A 395 -11.76 15.70 32.22
C ALA A 395 -11.80 17.15 32.73
N GLN A 396 -10.82 17.97 32.35
CA GLN A 396 -10.70 19.36 32.82
C GLN A 396 -11.19 20.40 31.81
N LEU A 397 -11.41 20.03 30.55
CA LEU A 397 -11.96 20.92 29.52
C LEU A 397 -13.42 21.27 29.84
N GLN A 398 -13.64 22.51 30.29
CA GLN A 398 -14.96 23.11 30.40
C GLN A 398 -15.43 23.68 29.04
N GLU A 399 -16.76 23.82 28.88
CA GLU A 399 -17.37 24.40 27.67
C GLU A 399 -16.92 25.85 27.43
N TYR A 400 -16.67 26.57 28.51
CA TYR A 400 -16.05 27.90 28.50
C TYR A 400 -14.79 27.88 29.37
N PRO A 401 -13.61 28.24 28.83
CA PRO A 401 -12.40 28.32 29.64
C PRO A 401 -12.53 29.45 30.67
N PRO A 402 -12.02 29.26 31.91
CA PRO A 402 -12.05 30.28 32.95
C PRO A 402 -11.04 31.39 32.63
N ILE A 403 -11.48 32.41 31.88
CA ILE A 403 -10.66 33.56 31.48
C ILE A 403 -10.38 34.47 32.70
N ASP A 404 -11.31 34.51 33.65
CA ASP A 404 -11.23 35.38 34.84
C ASP A 404 -10.27 34.86 35.93
N ASP A 405 -9.83 33.61 35.83
CA ASP A 405 -8.88 32.99 36.76
C ASP A 405 -7.61 32.52 36.02
N PRO A 406 -6.57 33.37 35.93
CA PRO A 406 -5.35 33.06 35.21
C PRO A 406 -4.58 31.88 35.80
N VAL A 407 -4.75 31.58 37.09
CA VAL A 407 -4.12 30.41 37.74
C VAL A 407 -4.74 29.13 37.21
N SER A 408 -6.07 29.05 37.20
CA SER A 408 -6.77 27.88 36.64
C SER A 408 -6.53 27.71 35.14
N LEU A 409 -6.42 28.81 34.39
CA LEU A 409 -6.10 28.81 32.96
C LEU A 409 -4.70 28.25 32.71
N PHE A 410 -3.71 28.65 33.52
CA PHE A 410 -2.36 28.15 33.40
C PHE A 410 -2.26 26.65 33.75
N VAL A 411 -2.75 26.26 34.92
CA VAL A 411 -2.60 24.90 35.45
C VAL A 411 -3.42 23.88 34.67
N ASN A 412 -4.69 24.19 34.35
CA ASN A 412 -5.60 23.20 33.75
C ASN A 412 -5.54 23.17 32.21
N TYR A 413 -5.10 24.25 31.56
CA TYR A 413 -5.07 24.32 30.10
C TYR A 413 -3.64 24.38 29.55
N LEU A 414 -2.83 25.36 29.98
CA LEU A 414 -1.49 25.57 29.40
C LEU A 414 -0.47 24.50 29.83
N GLN A 415 -0.41 24.18 31.12
CA GLN A 415 0.49 23.15 31.64
C GLN A 415 0.13 21.77 31.09
N ILE A 416 -1.16 21.44 31.02
CA ILE A 416 -1.62 20.19 30.39
C ILE A 416 -1.34 20.16 28.90
N ALA A 417 -1.49 21.29 28.20
CA ALA A 417 -1.06 21.39 26.80
C ALA A 417 0.44 21.11 26.68
N TYR A 418 1.27 21.67 27.56
CA TYR A 418 2.71 21.37 27.54
C TYR A 418 3.00 19.88 27.78
N GLU A 419 2.43 19.28 28.83
CA GLU A 419 2.56 17.84 29.15
C GLU A 419 2.10 16.98 27.95
N LEU A 420 0.99 17.35 27.30
CA LEU A 420 0.44 16.62 26.16
C LEU A 420 1.34 16.73 24.94
N LYS A 421 1.90 17.93 24.68
CA LYS A 421 2.87 18.13 23.60
C LYS A 421 4.11 17.26 23.82
N GLU A 422 4.64 17.21 25.05
CA GLU A 422 5.80 16.39 25.38
C GLU A 422 5.49 14.89 25.22
N ALA A 423 4.36 14.44 25.76
CA ALA A 423 3.89 13.06 25.60
C ALA A 423 3.69 12.67 24.13
N CYS A 424 3.10 13.56 23.31
CA CYS A 424 3.00 13.37 21.86
C CYS A 424 4.38 13.28 21.19
N THR A 425 5.32 14.13 21.58
CA THR A 425 6.68 14.15 21.04
C THR A 425 7.40 12.83 21.34
N LYS A 426 7.35 12.39 22.60
CA LYS A 426 7.89 11.10 23.04
C LYS A 426 7.22 9.93 22.32
N ALA A 427 5.90 9.96 22.14
CA ALA A 427 5.15 8.95 21.42
C ALA A 427 5.58 8.82 19.94
N LEU A 428 5.76 9.95 19.26
CA LEU A 428 6.17 10.00 17.86
C LEU A 428 7.65 9.64 17.66
N ASP A 429 8.53 10.13 18.53
CA ASP A 429 9.98 9.94 18.40
C ASP A 429 10.39 8.51 18.77
N VAL A 430 9.91 7.99 19.90
CA VAL A 430 10.32 6.67 20.43
C VAL A 430 9.50 5.53 19.82
N TYR A 431 8.19 5.75 19.64
CA TYR A 431 7.24 4.70 19.27
C TYR A 431 6.56 4.93 17.91
N GLY A 432 6.95 5.95 17.16
CA GLY A 432 6.29 6.31 15.91
C GLY A 432 6.34 5.24 14.81
N ASN A 433 7.20 4.23 14.93
CA ASN A 433 7.25 3.06 14.04
C ASN A 433 6.28 1.92 14.44
N LEU A 434 5.73 1.96 15.66
CA LEU A 434 4.72 1.03 16.17
C LEU A 434 3.28 1.50 15.91
N LEU A 435 3.10 2.80 15.72
CA LEU A 435 1.81 3.41 15.43
C LEU A 435 1.37 3.11 13.98
N ASN A 436 0.07 2.88 13.80
CA ASN A 436 -0.55 2.83 12.48
C ASN A 436 -0.63 4.24 11.88
N ASN A 437 -0.83 4.35 10.56
CA ASN A 437 -0.85 5.64 9.87
C ASN A 437 -1.87 6.62 10.47
N TRP A 438 -3.11 6.17 10.74
CA TRP A 438 -4.15 7.04 11.30
C TRP A 438 -3.85 7.46 12.75
N GLU A 439 -3.31 6.55 13.58
CA GLU A 439 -2.95 6.83 14.98
C GLU A 439 -1.88 7.91 15.02
N ARG A 440 -0.87 7.75 14.16
CA ARG A 440 0.24 8.68 14.04
C ARG A 440 -0.22 10.05 13.53
N GLU A 441 -1.01 10.10 12.46
CA GLU A 441 -1.56 11.35 11.92
C GLU A 441 -2.40 12.09 12.98
N SER A 442 -3.16 11.35 13.80
CA SER A 442 -3.95 11.93 14.90
C SER A 442 -3.06 12.55 15.98
N ILE A 443 -1.98 11.87 16.37
CA ILE A 443 -1.02 12.38 17.37
C ILE A 443 -0.22 13.57 16.81
N GLU A 444 0.18 13.54 15.53
CA GLU A 444 0.86 14.68 14.85
C GLU A 444 -0.05 15.91 14.79
N LEU A 445 -1.34 15.72 14.47
CA LEU A 445 -2.31 16.81 14.42
C LEU A 445 -2.52 17.41 15.81
N LEU A 446 -2.68 16.57 16.83
CA LEU A 446 -2.81 17.01 18.22
C LEU A 446 -1.55 17.76 18.68
N GLN A 447 -0.35 17.22 18.45
CA GLN A 447 0.92 17.89 18.76
C GLN A 447 1.00 19.28 18.12
N THR A 448 0.57 19.40 16.86
CA THR A 448 0.58 20.68 16.13
C THR A 448 -0.41 21.67 16.73
N SER A 449 -1.63 21.24 17.06
CA SER A 449 -2.62 22.08 17.73
C SER A 449 -2.15 22.56 19.10
N THR A 450 -1.56 21.66 19.89
CA THR A 450 -1.05 21.97 21.22
C THR A 450 0.16 22.91 21.15
N MET A 451 1.04 22.72 20.17
CA MET A 451 2.15 23.64 19.90
C MET A 451 1.63 25.03 19.48
N GLY A 452 0.62 25.09 18.62
CA GLY A 452 -0.01 26.35 18.23
C GLY A 452 -0.60 27.10 19.43
N LEU A 453 -1.30 26.40 20.31
CA LEU A 453 -1.85 26.97 21.55
C LEU A 453 -0.74 27.52 22.46
N LEU A 454 0.34 26.77 22.67
CA LEU A 454 1.46 27.22 23.49
C LEU A 454 2.15 28.43 22.88
N THR A 455 2.40 28.41 21.56
CA THR A 455 3.08 29.51 20.85
C THR A 455 2.24 30.80 20.89
N ASN A 456 0.91 30.68 20.77
CA ASN A 456 -0.02 31.81 20.88
C ASN A 456 -0.15 32.32 22.32
N ALA A 457 -0.01 31.44 23.32
CA ALA A 457 -0.01 31.84 24.72
C ALA A 457 1.28 32.59 25.12
N THR A 458 2.42 32.18 24.58
CA THR A 458 3.75 32.73 24.92
C THR A 458 4.22 33.85 23.96
N ILE A 459 3.35 34.77 23.51
CA ILE A 459 3.75 35.84 22.55
C ILE A 459 4.96 36.61 23.13
N GLY A 460 6.15 36.34 22.59
CA GLY A 460 7.43 36.85 23.10
C GLY A 460 8.66 35.97 22.86
N GLY A 461 8.49 34.70 22.47
CA GLY A 461 9.62 33.86 22.00
C GLY A 461 10.45 33.17 23.10
N GLY A 462 9.98 33.17 24.35
CA GLY A 462 10.53 32.34 25.44
C GLY A 462 10.06 30.88 25.34
N SER A 463 10.80 29.96 25.98
CA SER A 463 10.36 28.57 26.09
C SER A 463 9.31 28.45 27.19
N PHE A 464 8.25 27.65 27.01
CA PHE A 464 7.20 27.48 28.05
C PHE A 464 7.77 27.00 29.40
N THR A 465 8.95 26.37 29.39
CA THR A 465 9.71 25.97 30.57
C THR A 465 10.20 27.13 31.44
N ASP A 466 10.14 28.36 30.94
CA ASP A 466 10.58 29.57 31.65
C ASP A 466 9.45 30.25 32.44
N PHE A 467 8.19 29.81 32.27
CA PHE A 467 7.04 30.37 32.99
C PHE A 467 6.68 29.54 34.22
N ASP A 468 6.79 30.14 35.40
CA ASP A 468 6.09 29.68 36.59
C ASP A 468 4.65 30.28 36.64
N VAL A 469 3.79 29.74 37.50
CA VAL A 469 2.39 30.21 37.67
C VAL A 469 2.33 31.72 37.94
N ASP A 470 3.20 32.24 38.80
CA ASP A 470 3.25 33.65 39.20
C ASP A 470 3.72 34.53 38.03
N SER A 471 4.79 34.10 37.35
CA SER A 471 5.33 34.75 36.14
C SER A 471 4.29 34.84 35.02
N PHE A 472 3.50 33.78 34.83
CA PHE A 472 2.40 33.78 33.85
C PHE A 472 1.25 34.71 34.28
N CYS A 473 0.88 34.72 35.56
CA CYS A 473 -0.17 35.60 36.06
C CYS A 473 0.19 37.09 35.96
N GLU A 474 1.48 37.44 36.06
CA GLU A 474 1.98 38.78 35.82
C GLU A 474 1.87 39.16 34.33
N TYR A 475 2.41 38.32 33.45
CA TYR A 475 2.30 38.48 31.99
C TYR A 475 0.85 38.59 31.50
N TYR A 476 -0.04 37.73 32.00
CA TYR A 476 -1.46 37.72 31.65
C TYR A 476 -2.13 39.03 32.07
N ARG A 477 -1.85 39.53 33.27
CA ARG A 477 -2.40 40.80 33.76
C ARG A 477 -1.88 42.00 32.99
N GLU A 478 -0.61 42.03 32.60
CA GLU A 478 -0.07 43.11 31.75
C GLU A 478 -0.74 43.15 30.38
N LYS A 479 -0.94 41.97 29.77
CA LYS A 479 -1.49 41.87 28.42
C LYS A 479 -2.99 42.10 28.36
N VAL A 480 -3.74 41.64 29.37
CA VAL A 480 -5.18 41.93 29.52
C VAL A 480 -5.42 43.40 29.88
N LYS A 481 -4.50 44.08 30.57
CA LYS A 481 -4.56 45.55 30.76
C LYS A 481 -4.24 46.35 29.50
N ALA A 482 -3.55 45.76 28.53
CA ALA A 482 -3.15 46.40 27.27
C ALA A 482 -4.15 46.17 26.12
N MET A 483 -5.12 45.27 26.30
CA MET A 483 -6.31 45.07 25.46
C MET A 483 -7.48 45.85 26.03
#